data_AF-A0A8K0PUX2-F1
#
_entry.id   AF-A0A8K0PUX2-F1
#
_cell.length_a   1.000
_cell.length_b   1.000
_cell.length_c   1.000
_cell.angle_alpha   90.00
_cell.angle_beta   90.00
_cell.angle_gamma   90.00
#
_symmetry.space_group_name_H-M   'P 1'
#
loop_
_entity.id
_entity.type
_entity.pdbx_description
1 polymer ?
#
loop_
_entity_poly.entity_id
_entity_poly.type
_entity_poly.pdbx_seq_one_letter_code
_entity_poly.pdbx_strand_id
1 'polypeptide(L)'
;MPHQVEPQGLRTADGVDLYAPFTSDTILQVRTGKLKPMRGLVVQTAIDKGLCDGPVQVTELGLEDDQHDLTFHGGVDKAIHGYCSAHYSSWSAEFPSATGAFRPGGFGENLVVRHMNERNLCIGDIVSVSPPGSESDDTSVLLQISLPRQPCFKLNHRFELKNFAPNTWRTSRTGWYFRVLRTGTIRAGDTIRLISRPHPTWTLERVQEYLHRNTGDAAMNEELAGIAEFGVEAKETFAQRVVKQKAKERREREGKGKRGRDWKVYRVAERTRQTPRIASFVLEAVEPLERIEAKQADEEDPAAVKAGAQDKVKAGKEGGDEDLVSLRPGAHAKIKLGNGLVRTYSIVDGDRNRFQLAISLDDNSRGGSRYLHEKVQVGQTILVGHITVSIPYFAAASHHIFIAAGVGITAFLAIFETYQIVNFSSALHYAVRSADEVPFRERLAKLGNDAVTIYDRSAGQRLDIGKIIREMPWNSQLYFCGPTRLMEEAMRETKAHGIGANEVHFEAFAADASGDPFEAVVIHKSKDSSKKTVKVGEEETLLEILQKEFGQEAVDSSCEVGNCGTCRIKLCEGRVDHRGTALMDEEKDGEMLACVSRGVGRITVEI
;
A
#
# COMPACT_ATOMS: atom_id res chain seq x y z
N MET A 1 -29.10 15.09 -3.32
CA MET A 1 -29.03 16.45 -2.76
C MET A 1 -27.76 16.50 -1.91
N PRO A 2 -26.64 17.06 -2.37
CA PRO A 2 -25.45 17.10 -1.54
C PRO A 2 -25.60 18.22 -0.51
N HIS A 3 -25.30 17.89 0.74
CA HIS A 3 -25.14 18.83 1.83
C HIS A 3 -24.08 19.88 1.46
N GLN A 4 -24.52 21.06 1.03
CA GLN A 4 -23.74 22.27 1.21
C GLN A 4 -23.79 22.60 2.70
N VAL A 5 -22.81 22.10 3.45
CA VAL A 5 -22.45 22.71 4.72
C VAL A 5 -21.66 23.96 4.34
N GLU A 6 -22.21 25.14 4.58
CA GLU A 6 -21.45 26.39 4.51
C GLU A 6 -20.21 26.24 5.42
N PRO A 7 -18.97 26.49 4.94
CA PRO A 7 -17.80 26.40 5.77
C PRO A 7 -17.82 27.57 6.76
N GLN A 8 -18.22 27.32 8.01
CA GLN A 8 -17.90 28.22 9.10
C GLN A 8 -16.37 28.28 9.20
N GLY A 9 -15.80 29.46 8.93
CA GLY A 9 -14.38 29.67 8.67
C GLY A 9 -13.46 28.99 9.68
N LEU A 10 -12.84 27.90 9.26
CA LEU A 10 -11.78 27.25 10.02
C LEU A 10 -10.60 28.22 10.12
N ARG A 11 -10.36 28.74 11.32
CA ARG A 11 -9.22 29.60 11.62
C ARG A 11 -8.09 28.81 12.25
N THR A 12 -6.85 29.13 11.88
CA THR A 12 -5.67 28.61 12.57
C THR A 12 -5.58 29.18 13.99
N ALA A 13 -4.71 28.60 14.83
CA ALA A 13 -4.50 29.09 16.19
C ALA A 13 -4.05 30.56 16.24
N ASP A 14 -3.42 31.06 15.17
CA ASP A 14 -2.99 32.45 14.98
C ASP A 14 -3.97 33.29 14.14
N GLY A 15 -5.20 32.81 13.92
CA GLY A 15 -6.33 33.60 13.41
C GLY A 15 -6.47 33.69 11.90
N VAL A 16 -5.64 32.98 11.11
CA VAL A 16 -5.72 32.96 9.64
C VAL A 16 -6.98 32.20 9.21
N ASP A 17 -7.82 32.85 8.41
CA ASP A 17 -8.98 32.21 7.77
C ASP A 17 -8.51 31.38 6.57
N LEU A 18 -8.55 30.05 6.71
CA LEU A 18 -8.04 29.16 5.68
C LEU A 18 -8.93 29.11 4.43
N TYR A 19 -10.20 29.51 4.53
CA TYR A 19 -11.14 29.53 3.40
C TYR A 19 -11.19 30.89 2.68
N ALA A 20 -10.45 31.88 3.17
CA ALA A 20 -10.34 33.18 2.51
C ALA A 20 -9.84 33.00 1.06
N PRO A 21 -10.53 33.56 0.05
CA PRO A 21 -10.13 33.43 -1.34
C PRO A 21 -8.70 33.95 -1.56
N PHE A 22 -7.86 33.12 -2.19
CA PHE A 22 -6.50 33.52 -2.51
C PHE A 22 -6.46 34.47 -3.72
N THR A 23 -5.77 35.60 -3.55
CA THR A 23 -5.47 36.55 -4.63
C THR A 23 -3.98 36.86 -4.71
N SER A 24 -3.33 37.07 -3.54
CA SER A 24 -1.89 37.21 -3.42
C SER A 24 -1.40 36.89 -2.01
N ASP A 25 -0.11 36.60 -1.88
CA ASP A 25 0.59 36.43 -0.60
C ASP A 25 2.04 36.94 -0.73
N THR A 26 2.79 36.90 0.36
CA THR A 26 4.22 37.24 0.38
C THR A 26 5.04 35.98 0.65
N ILE A 27 6.11 35.78 -0.12
CA ILE A 27 7.09 34.73 0.16
C ILE A 27 7.86 35.12 1.43
N LEU A 28 7.59 34.46 2.54
CA LEU A 28 8.25 34.74 3.82
C LEU A 28 9.68 34.21 3.85
N GLN A 29 9.91 33.05 3.25
CA GLN A 29 11.23 32.41 3.17
C GLN A 29 11.37 31.63 1.88
N VAL A 30 12.58 31.64 1.33
CA VAL A 30 13.05 30.72 0.29
C VAL A 30 14.06 29.77 0.92
N ARG A 31 13.95 28.47 0.63
CA ARG A 31 14.78 27.43 1.26
C ARG A 31 15.25 26.40 0.24
N THR A 32 16.50 25.95 0.38
CA THR A 32 17.11 24.89 -0.44
C THR A 32 17.91 23.92 0.44
N GLY A 33 18.15 22.71 -0.05
CA GLY A 33 18.84 21.66 0.69
C GLY A 33 19.63 20.72 -0.22
N LYS A 34 20.64 20.06 0.36
CA LYS A 34 21.42 19.00 -0.30
C LYS A 34 21.01 17.63 0.25
N LEU A 35 21.17 16.58 -0.56
CA LEU A 35 20.96 15.21 -0.10
C LEU A 35 21.97 14.88 1.01
N LYS A 36 21.46 14.43 2.15
CA LYS A 36 22.23 13.93 3.30
C LYS A 36 21.59 12.66 3.86
N PRO A 37 22.36 11.77 4.50
CA PRO A 37 21.79 10.65 5.23
C PRO A 37 20.81 11.14 6.29
N MET A 38 19.64 10.52 6.36
CA MET A 38 18.67 10.80 7.42
C MET A 38 19.16 10.18 8.73
N ARG A 39 19.05 10.91 9.86
CA ARG A 39 19.61 10.48 11.16
C ARG A 39 19.22 9.04 11.51
N GLY A 40 20.17 8.11 11.61
CA GLY A 40 19.88 6.72 11.98
C GLY A 40 19.22 5.86 10.89
N LEU A 41 19.14 6.34 9.64
CA LEU A 41 18.72 5.56 8.46
C LEU A 41 19.77 5.70 7.35
N VAL A 42 19.85 4.71 6.46
CA VAL A 42 20.75 4.74 5.29
C VAL A 42 20.17 5.59 4.13
N VAL A 43 18.92 6.02 4.26
CA VAL A 43 18.18 6.78 3.24
C VAL A 43 18.72 8.21 3.10
N GLN A 44 18.99 8.63 1.87
CA GLN A 44 19.34 10.01 1.53
C GLN A 44 18.10 10.90 1.43
N THR A 45 18.19 12.15 1.91
CA THR A 45 17.10 13.11 1.82
C THR A 45 17.60 14.56 1.86
N ALA A 46 16.88 15.46 1.17
CA ALA A 46 17.06 16.91 1.22
C ALA A 46 15.84 17.59 1.89
N ILE A 47 15.15 16.87 2.78
CA ILE A 47 14.01 17.43 3.53
C ILE A 47 14.45 18.54 4.49
N ASP A 48 15.70 18.52 4.96
CA ASP A 48 16.24 19.54 5.84
C ASP A 48 16.87 20.69 5.03
N LYS A 49 16.02 21.64 4.65
CA LYS A 49 16.41 22.81 3.84
C LYS A 49 16.84 23.98 4.71
N GLY A 50 17.96 24.60 4.34
CA GLY A 50 18.47 25.85 4.92
C GLY A 50 17.76 27.08 4.36
N LEU A 51 17.86 28.21 5.07
CA LEU A 51 17.35 29.50 4.58
C LEU A 51 18.26 30.03 3.48
N CYS A 52 17.67 30.64 2.44
CA CYS A 52 18.40 31.41 1.44
C CYS A 52 18.26 32.91 1.75
N ASP A 53 19.38 33.58 2.02
CA ASP A 53 19.40 35.01 2.41
C ASP A 53 19.33 35.97 1.20
N GLY A 54 19.55 35.46 -0.02
CA GLY A 54 19.60 36.25 -1.25
C GLY A 54 18.62 35.76 -2.32
N PRO A 55 18.62 36.42 -3.50
CA PRO A 55 17.88 35.96 -4.66
C PRO A 55 18.35 34.57 -5.10
N VAL A 56 17.40 33.72 -5.49
CA VAL A 56 17.62 32.33 -5.90
C VAL A 56 17.09 32.15 -7.32
N GLN A 57 17.91 31.54 -8.18
CA GLN A 57 17.52 31.23 -9.55
C GLN A 57 16.50 30.07 -9.56
N VAL A 58 15.42 30.27 -10.31
CA VAL A 58 14.39 29.27 -10.58
C VAL A 58 14.67 28.64 -11.94
N THR A 59 14.78 27.32 -11.97
CA THR A 59 14.94 26.50 -13.17
C THR A 59 13.69 25.66 -13.41
N GLU A 60 13.60 24.98 -14.55
CA GLU A 60 12.47 24.08 -14.85
C GLU A 60 12.31 22.93 -13.82
N LEU A 61 13.41 22.51 -13.20
CA LEU A 61 13.44 21.39 -12.27
C LEU A 61 13.41 21.80 -10.80
N GLY A 62 13.44 23.10 -10.51
CA GLY A 62 13.38 23.63 -9.14
C GLY A 62 14.31 24.81 -8.90
N LEU A 63 14.58 25.08 -7.63
CA LEU A 63 15.50 26.14 -7.22
C LEU A 63 16.95 25.71 -7.42
N GLU A 64 17.78 26.63 -7.88
CA GLU A 64 19.23 26.43 -7.91
C GLU A 64 19.73 26.06 -6.50
N ASP A 65 20.70 25.15 -6.47
CA ASP A 65 21.22 24.51 -5.27
C ASP A 65 20.29 23.61 -4.45
N ASP A 66 19.01 23.48 -4.80
CA ASP A 66 18.13 22.48 -4.20
C ASP A 66 18.31 21.11 -4.87
N GLN A 67 18.50 20.07 -4.06
CA GLN A 67 18.58 18.68 -4.54
C GLN A 67 17.33 17.91 -4.16
N HIS A 68 16.95 16.99 -5.04
CA HIS A 68 15.78 16.13 -4.85
C HIS A 68 16.19 14.66 -4.96
N ASP A 69 15.51 13.82 -4.19
CA ASP A 69 15.57 12.37 -4.34
C ASP A 69 14.67 11.97 -5.53
N LEU A 70 15.24 11.97 -6.74
CA LEU A 70 14.50 11.84 -8.02
C LEU A 70 13.70 10.55 -8.15
N THR A 71 13.96 9.53 -7.32
CA THR A 71 13.18 8.29 -7.31
C THR A 71 11.72 8.53 -6.89
N PHE A 72 11.46 9.51 -6.03
CA PHE A 72 10.11 9.78 -5.47
C PHE A 72 9.74 11.26 -5.38
N HIS A 73 10.73 12.15 -5.40
CA HIS A 73 10.61 13.58 -5.18
C HIS A 73 11.37 14.37 -6.27
N GLY A 74 10.78 15.44 -6.79
CA GLY A 74 11.36 16.22 -7.89
C GLY A 74 10.79 15.84 -9.26
N GLY A 75 11.43 16.32 -10.32
CA GLY A 75 10.89 16.36 -11.68
C GLY A 75 10.04 17.60 -11.91
N VAL A 76 9.65 17.82 -13.17
CA VAL A 76 8.94 19.03 -13.63
C VAL A 76 7.69 19.32 -12.80
N ASP A 77 6.92 18.28 -12.44
CA ASP A 77 5.68 18.42 -11.67
C ASP A 77 5.88 18.66 -10.17
N LYS A 78 7.12 18.59 -9.67
CA LYS A 78 7.45 18.75 -8.25
C LYS A 78 8.66 19.66 -8.05
N ALA A 79 8.84 20.62 -8.96
CA ALA A 79 10.00 21.50 -9.01
C ALA A 79 10.14 22.34 -7.73
N ILE A 80 9.03 22.88 -7.22
CA ILE A 80 9.05 23.73 -6.02
C ILE A 80 7.95 23.30 -5.05
N HIS A 81 8.31 23.08 -3.78
CA HIS A 81 7.37 22.74 -2.70
C HIS A 81 6.94 24.00 -1.93
N GLY A 82 5.64 24.28 -1.86
CA GLY A 82 5.06 25.34 -1.04
C GLY A 82 4.36 24.79 0.21
N TYR A 83 4.43 25.53 1.32
CA TYR A 83 3.72 25.18 2.56
C TYR A 83 3.21 26.42 3.30
N CYS A 84 2.01 26.29 3.89
CA CYS A 84 1.36 27.33 4.67
C CYS A 84 1.91 27.34 6.11
N SER A 85 2.62 28.41 6.45
CA SER A 85 3.22 28.61 7.78
C SER A 85 2.19 28.74 8.91
N ALA A 86 0.95 29.12 8.60
CA ALA A 86 -0.12 29.20 9.60
C ALA A 86 -0.51 27.82 10.18
N HIS A 87 -0.18 26.72 9.48
CA HIS A 87 -0.41 25.37 9.99
C HIS A 87 0.50 24.99 11.17
N TYR A 88 1.68 25.61 11.29
CA TYR A 88 2.68 25.24 12.32
C TYR A 88 2.19 25.45 13.75
N SER A 89 1.40 26.49 13.99
CA SER A 89 0.84 26.80 15.31
C SER A 89 -0.17 25.73 15.75
N SER A 90 -1.06 25.33 14.85
CA SER A 90 -2.02 24.24 15.08
C SER A 90 -1.31 22.90 15.29
N TRP A 91 -0.30 22.57 14.48
CA TRP A 91 0.49 21.35 14.68
C TRP A 91 1.20 21.32 16.03
N SER A 92 1.76 22.46 16.46
CA SER A 92 2.41 22.58 17.76
C SER A 92 1.43 22.37 18.92
N ALA A 93 0.18 22.84 18.78
CA ALA A 93 -0.87 22.63 19.77
C ALA A 93 -1.36 21.17 19.81
N GLU A 94 -1.48 20.53 18.64
CA GLU A 94 -1.90 19.12 18.52
C GLU A 94 -0.82 18.14 18.98
N PHE A 95 0.45 18.48 18.80
CA PHE A 95 1.61 17.64 19.12
C PHE A 95 2.66 18.40 19.95
N PRO A 96 2.40 18.69 21.23
CA PRO A 96 3.28 19.50 22.07
C PRO A 96 4.70 18.92 22.25
N SER A 97 4.86 17.60 22.12
CA SER A 97 6.18 16.95 22.20
C SER A 97 7.10 17.28 21.02
N ALA A 98 6.54 17.76 19.90
CA ALA A 98 7.27 18.06 18.67
C ALA A 98 7.23 19.54 18.27
N THR A 99 6.81 20.45 19.17
CA THR A 99 6.73 21.90 18.93
C THR A 99 8.02 22.48 18.34
N GLY A 100 9.20 22.05 18.82
CA GLY A 100 10.48 22.53 18.30
C GLY A 100 10.75 22.19 16.82
N ALA A 101 10.10 21.14 16.30
CA ALA A 101 10.21 20.72 14.91
C ALA A 101 9.17 21.39 13.98
N PHE A 102 8.02 21.83 14.52
CA PHE A 102 6.98 22.55 13.77
C PHE A 102 7.34 24.03 13.58
N ARG A 103 8.27 24.27 12.66
CA ARG A 103 8.76 25.59 12.27
C ARG A 103 8.94 25.67 10.76
N PRO A 104 9.01 26.86 10.15
CA PRO A 104 9.33 27.02 8.73
C PRO A 104 10.52 26.16 8.27
N GLY A 105 10.33 25.45 7.16
CA GLY A 105 11.23 24.39 6.66
C GLY A 105 11.00 23.00 7.30
N GLY A 106 10.04 22.87 8.21
CA GLY A 106 9.72 21.64 8.93
C GLY A 106 9.19 20.55 8.00
N PHE A 107 8.41 20.93 6.98
CA PHE A 107 7.88 20.01 5.97
C PHE A 107 8.78 19.87 4.74
N GLY A 108 9.95 20.52 4.75
CA GLY A 108 10.92 20.51 3.66
C GLY A 108 10.47 21.33 2.46
N GLU A 109 9.66 22.36 2.69
CA GLU A 109 9.21 23.35 1.72
C GLU A 109 10.32 24.27 1.25
N ASN A 110 10.24 24.65 -0.01
CA ASN A 110 11.06 25.67 -0.63
C ASN A 110 10.48 27.06 -0.36
N LEU A 111 9.17 27.21 -0.51
CA LEU A 111 8.46 28.49 -0.33
C LEU A 111 7.60 28.42 0.92
N VAL A 112 7.92 29.30 1.87
CA VAL A 112 7.11 29.52 3.07
C VAL A 112 6.19 30.70 2.82
N VAL A 113 4.90 30.47 2.90
CA VAL A 113 3.84 31.47 2.70
C VAL A 113 2.86 31.41 3.87
N ARG A 114 1.97 32.39 4.05
CA ARG A 114 1.14 32.48 5.27
C ARG A 114 -0.34 32.23 5.03
N HIS A 115 -0.86 32.64 3.88
CA HIS A 115 -2.29 32.67 3.57
C HIS A 115 -2.65 31.68 2.44
N MET A 116 -1.75 31.48 1.48
CA MET A 116 -1.85 30.38 0.52
C MET A 116 -1.95 29.05 1.28
N ASN A 117 -2.97 28.25 0.98
CA ASN A 117 -3.17 26.93 1.59
C ASN A 117 -4.04 26.03 0.72
N GLU A 118 -4.19 24.76 1.12
CA GLU A 118 -4.86 23.72 0.36
C GLU A 118 -6.36 23.99 0.11
N ARG A 119 -6.97 24.85 0.93
CA ARG A 119 -8.41 25.17 0.87
C ARG A 119 -8.73 26.33 -0.04
N ASN A 120 -7.75 27.17 -0.37
CA ASN A 120 -7.94 28.35 -1.21
C ASN A 120 -7.11 28.33 -2.52
N LEU A 121 -6.22 27.35 -2.68
CA LEU A 121 -5.54 27.03 -3.93
C LEU A 121 -6.28 25.94 -4.70
N CYS A 122 -6.37 26.11 -6.01
CA CYS A 122 -6.94 25.12 -6.92
C CYS A 122 -5.86 24.45 -7.76
N ILE A 123 -6.11 23.20 -8.18
CA ILE A 123 -5.25 22.53 -9.14
C ILE A 123 -5.18 23.33 -10.45
N GLY A 124 -3.98 23.50 -11.00
CA GLY A 124 -3.75 24.26 -12.22
C GLY A 124 -3.71 25.78 -12.03
N ASP A 125 -3.92 26.32 -10.82
CA ASP A 125 -3.72 27.74 -10.54
C ASP A 125 -2.33 28.18 -11.04
N ILE A 126 -2.29 29.26 -11.83
CA ILE A 126 -1.06 29.89 -12.29
C ILE A 126 -0.83 31.13 -11.46
N VAL A 127 0.35 31.25 -10.87
CA VAL A 127 0.76 32.37 -10.05
C VAL A 127 2.03 33.01 -10.62
N SER A 128 2.10 34.33 -10.55
CA SER A 128 3.32 35.07 -10.83
C SER A 128 4.04 35.46 -9.55
N VAL A 129 5.37 35.50 -9.60
CA VAL A 129 6.21 35.99 -8.51
C VAL A 129 6.99 37.20 -8.99
N SER A 130 6.89 38.30 -8.26
CA SER A 130 7.53 39.57 -8.61
C SER A 130 7.88 40.39 -7.36
N PRO A 131 8.83 41.35 -7.46
CA PRO A 131 9.14 42.24 -6.35
C PRO A 131 7.89 42.92 -5.78
N PRO A 132 7.86 43.22 -4.47
CA PRO A 132 6.70 43.84 -3.85
C PRO A 132 6.37 45.19 -4.50
N GLY A 133 5.10 45.36 -4.87
CA GLY A 133 4.60 46.56 -5.56
C GLY A 133 4.75 46.55 -7.08
N SER A 134 5.44 45.56 -7.66
CA SER A 134 5.51 45.38 -9.11
C SER A 134 4.27 44.64 -9.64
N GLU A 135 3.82 45.02 -10.83
CA GLU A 135 2.83 44.22 -11.57
C GLU A 135 3.49 43.01 -12.21
N SER A 136 2.67 42.03 -12.61
CA SER A 136 3.16 40.88 -13.35
C SER A 136 3.49 41.31 -14.78
N ASP A 137 4.71 41.04 -15.23
CA ASP A 137 5.17 41.35 -16.59
C ASP A 137 5.89 40.15 -17.21
N ASP A 138 6.61 40.35 -18.32
CA ASP A 138 7.31 39.27 -19.01
C ASP A 138 8.57 38.77 -18.31
N THR A 139 9.01 39.44 -17.24
CA THR A 139 10.16 39.09 -16.42
C THR A 139 9.79 38.34 -15.14
N SER A 140 8.52 38.34 -14.75
CA SER A 140 8.04 37.63 -13.55
C SER A 140 8.21 36.12 -13.68
N VAL A 141 8.58 35.42 -12.61
CA VAL A 141 8.54 33.95 -12.59
C VAL A 141 7.08 33.50 -12.64
N LEU A 142 6.77 32.48 -13.45
CA LEU A 142 5.43 31.87 -13.50
C LEU A 142 5.49 30.43 -12.99
N LEU A 143 4.64 30.14 -12.00
CA LEU A 143 4.52 28.83 -11.37
C LEU A 143 3.08 28.33 -11.54
N GLN A 144 2.92 27.02 -11.74
CA GLN A 144 1.59 26.39 -11.82
C GLN A 144 1.47 25.30 -10.78
N ILE A 145 0.36 25.32 -10.03
CA ILE A 145 0.02 24.25 -9.07
C ILE A 145 -0.23 22.95 -9.84
N SER A 146 0.63 21.96 -9.61
CA SER A 146 0.61 20.69 -10.35
C SER A 146 0.04 19.53 -9.52
N LEU A 147 0.27 19.53 -8.20
CA LEU A 147 -0.07 18.41 -7.32
C LEU A 147 -0.22 18.86 -5.85
N PRO A 148 -1.13 18.24 -5.05
CA PRO A 148 -0.96 18.24 -3.61
C PRO A 148 0.31 17.46 -3.23
N ARG A 149 0.99 17.87 -2.16
CA ARG A 149 2.17 17.16 -1.66
C ARG A 149 1.75 15.79 -1.12
N GLN A 150 2.45 14.72 -1.51
CA GLN A 150 2.21 13.36 -1.00
C GLN A 150 3.14 13.01 0.19
N PRO A 151 2.67 13.10 1.44
CA PRO A 151 3.50 12.91 2.64
C PRO A 151 4.11 11.50 2.68
N CYS A 152 5.36 11.38 3.13
CA CYS A 152 6.06 10.09 3.25
C CYS A 152 6.64 9.91 4.66
N PHE A 153 7.16 8.71 4.97
CA PHE A 153 7.70 8.38 6.31
C PHE A 153 8.81 9.34 6.79
N LYS A 154 9.50 10.04 5.86
CA LYS A 154 10.52 11.04 6.19
C LYS A 154 9.95 12.17 7.08
N LEU A 155 8.65 12.46 7.02
CA LEU A 155 8.02 13.41 7.95
C LEU A 155 7.92 12.83 9.36
N ASN A 156 7.47 11.58 9.51
CA ASN A 156 7.37 10.92 10.81
C ASN A 156 8.69 11.05 11.56
N HIS A 157 9.78 10.69 10.89
CA HIS A 157 11.10 10.71 11.49
C HIS A 157 11.62 12.13 11.77
N ARG A 158 11.34 13.11 10.90
CA ARG A 158 11.72 14.51 11.15
C ARG A 158 11.01 15.13 12.35
N PHE A 159 9.75 14.79 12.57
CA PHE A 159 8.97 15.28 13.70
C PHE A 159 9.07 14.38 14.93
N GLU A 160 9.72 13.22 14.83
CA GLU A 160 9.76 12.18 15.87
C GLU A 160 8.34 11.77 16.33
N LEU A 161 7.37 11.78 15.39
CA LEU A 161 5.96 11.41 15.61
C LEU A 161 5.56 10.16 14.79
N LYS A 162 5.16 9.09 15.49
CA LYS A 162 4.82 7.81 14.85
C LYS A 162 3.60 7.99 13.96
N ASN A 163 3.62 7.43 12.75
CA ASN A 163 2.49 7.49 11.82
C ASN A 163 1.93 8.91 11.59
N PHE A 164 2.79 9.93 11.58
CA PHE A 164 2.38 11.34 11.42
C PHE A 164 1.96 11.70 9.99
N ALA A 165 2.64 11.19 8.98
CA ALA A 165 2.39 11.50 7.57
C ALA A 165 0.93 11.29 7.13
N PRO A 166 0.21 10.24 7.60
CA PRO A 166 -1.23 10.14 7.42
C PRO A 166 -2.06 11.32 7.92
N ASN A 167 -1.68 11.93 9.04
CA ASN A 167 -2.44 13.03 9.65
C ASN A 167 -2.42 14.29 8.78
N THR A 168 -1.36 14.52 8.00
CA THR A 168 -1.26 15.70 7.16
C THR A 168 -2.26 15.66 6.02
N TRP A 169 -2.43 14.52 5.32
CA TRP A 169 -3.47 14.42 4.29
C TRP A 169 -4.86 14.25 4.89
N ARG A 170 -5.04 13.56 6.04
CA ARG A 170 -6.34 13.48 6.74
C ARG A 170 -6.93 14.86 7.07
N THR A 171 -6.06 15.82 7.36
CA THR A 171 -6.44 17.20 7.72
C THR A 171 -6.22 18.21 6.59
N SER A 172 -5.84 17.74 5.39
CA SER A 172 -5.54 18.58 4.21
C SER A 172 -4.51 19.68 4.49
N ARG A 173 -3.45 19.36 5.23
CA ARG A 173 -2.30 20.22 5.61
C ARG A 173 -0.99 19.63 5.09
N THR A 174 -0.97 19.29 3.80
CA THR A 174 0.12 18.56 3.14
C THR A 174 1.20 19.45 2.55
N GLY A 175 0.87 20.68 2.18
CA GLY A 175 1.58 21.46 1.18
C GLY A 175 1.19 21.09 -0.24
N TRP A 176 1.87 21.70 -1.20
CA TRP A 176 1.61 21.53 -2.63
C TRP A 176 2.88 21.71 -3.45
N TYR A 177 2.85 21.24 -4.69
CA TYR A 177 3.93 21.42 -5.64
C TYR A 177 3.56 22.41 -6.73
N PHE A 178 4.57 23.14 -7.18
CA PHE A 178 4.55 23.89 -8.41
C PHE A 178 5.40 23.18 -9.48
N ARG A 179 4.94 23.26 -10.73
CA ARG A 179 5.81 23.23 -11.90
C ARG A 179 6.18 24.65 -12.32
N VAL A 180 7.33 24.81 -12.96
CA VAL A 180 7.80 26.12 -13.45
C VAL A 180 7.37 26.30 -14.91
N LEU A 181 6.61 27.36 -15.19
CA LEU A 181 6.20 27.73 -16.55
C LEU A 181 7.12 28.79 -17.16
N ARG A 182 7.69 29.67 -16.32
CA ARG A 182 8.69 30.65 -16.73
C ARG A 182 9.74 30.81 -15.64
N THR A 183 11.00 30.61 -16.02
CA THR A 183 12.16 30.73 -15.14
C THR A 183 12.47 32.20 -14.81
N GLY A 184 13.33 32.42 -13.83
CA GLY A 184 13.71 33.75 -13.36
C GLY A 184 14.28 33.69 -11.95
N THR A 185 14.28 34.81 -11.23
CA THR A 185 14.84 34.87 -9.88
C THR A 185 13.76 35.24 -8.87
N ILE A 186 13.76 34.58 -7.72
CA ILE A 186 12.86 34.88 -6.60
C ILE A 186 13.64 35.14 -5.32
N ARG A 187 13.05 35.83 -4.36
CA ARG A 187 13.58 36.01 -3.00
C ARG A 187 12.46 36.11 -1.97
N ALA A 188 12.85 36.02 -0.70
CA ALA A 188 11.95 36.39 0.40
C ALA A 188 11.53 37.87 0.26
N GLY A 189 10.25 38.15 0.52
CA GLY A 189 9.62 39.47 0.34
C GLY A 189 8.92 39.66 -1.00
N ASP A 190 9.19 38.81 -2.01
CA ASP A 190 8.47 38.88 -3.28
C ASP A 190 6.98 38.56 -3.10
N THR A 191 6.15 39.21 -3.91
CA THR A 191 4.71 38.98 -3.97
C THR A 191 4.41 37.82 -4.91
N ILE A 192 3.64 36.85 -4.44
CA ILE A 192 3.08 35.75 -5.24
C ILE A 192 1.60 36.04 -5.50
N ARG A 193 1.21 36.17 -6.77
CA ARG A 193 -0.14 36.62 -7.17
C ARG A 193 -0.80 35.62 -8.09
N LEU A 194 -2.09 35.34 -7.87
CA LEU A 194 -2.90 34.53 -8.78
C LEU A 194 -3.12 35.25 -10.11
N ILE A 195 -2.78 34.59 -11.21
CA ILE A 195 -2.95 35.07 -12.59
C ILE A 195 -4.08 34.34 -13.30
N SER A 196 -4.18 33.03 -13.11
CA SER A 196 -5.22 32.21 -13.74
C SER A 196 -5.65 31.09 -12.82
N ARG A 197 -6.95 30.76 -12.87
CA ARG A 197 -7.59 29.68 -12.11
C ARG A 197 -8.47 28.86 -13.06
N PRO A 198 -7.91 27.87 -13.76
CA PRO A 198 -8.67 27.08 -14.72
C PRO A 198 -9.75 26.20 -14.06
N HIS A 199 -9.51 25.72 -12.83
CA HIS A 199 -10.39 24.77 -12.13
C HIS A 199 -10.89 25.30 -10.77
N PRO A 200 -11.75 26.34 -10.75
CA PRO A 200 -12.11 27.07 -9.52
C PRO A 200 -12.85 26.25 -8.46
N THR A 201 -13.39 25.09 -8.82
CA THR A 201 -14.09 24.18 -7.88
C THR A 201 -13.18 23.09 -7.33
N TRP A 202 -11.96 22.95 -7.85
CA TRP A 202 -11.02 21.89 -7.50
C TRP A 202 -9.90 22.42 -6.60
N THR A 203 -10.27 22.79 -5.38
CA THR A 203 -9.29 23.10 -4.33
C THR A 203 -8.42 21.89 -4.04
N LEU A 204 -7.19 22.09 -3.59
CA LEU A 204 -6.30 20.98 -3.24
C LEU A 204 -6.85 20.13 -2.09
N GLU A 205 -7.61 20.70 -1.16
CA GLU A 205 -8.39 19.95 -0.16
C GLU A 205 -9.39 19.01 -0.82
N ARG A 206 -10.16 19.49 -1.81
CA ARG A 206 -11.14 18.67 -2.53
C ARG A 206 -10.46 17.60 -3.38
N VAL A 207 -9.31 17.89 -3.99
CA VAL A 207 -8.51 16.87 -4.68
C VAL A 207 -8.06 15.78 -3.70
N GLN A 208 -7.57 16.17 -2.52
CA GLN A 208 -7.11 15.23 -1.49
C GLN A 208 -8.23 14.34 -0.94
N GLU A 209 -9.47 14.84 -0.91
CA GLU A 209 -10.64 14.04 -0.55
C GLU A 209 -10.71 12.77 -1.40
N TYR A 210 -10.71 12.92 -2.72
CA TYR A 210 -10.81 11.78 -3.63
C TYR A 210 -9.48 11.05 -3.82
N LEU A 211 -8.34 11.70 -3.56
CA LEU A 211 -7.04 11.04 -3.60
C LEU A 211 -6.87 10.04 -2.45
N HIS A 212 -7.31 10.38 -1.24
CA HIS A 212 -6.96 9.64 -0.01
C HIS A 212 -8.13 9.13 0.83
N ARG A 213 -9.32 9.75 0.77
CA ARG A 213 -10.45 9.43 1.67
C ARG A 213 -11.60 8.76 0.93
N ASN A 214 -12.12 9.39 -0.12
CA ASN A 214 -13.20 8.86 -0.96
C ASN A 214 -12.66 8.35 -2.31
N THR A 215 -11.83 7.31 -2.26
CA THR A 215 -11.12 6.80 -3.45
C THR A 215 -12.00 6.01 -4.43
N GLY A 216 -13.20 5.61 -4.00
CA GLY A 216 -14.14 4.79 -4.78
C GLY A 216 -15.20 5.56 -5.60
N ASP A 217 -15.15 6.89 -5.60
CA ASP A 217 -16.11 7.73 -6.31
C ASP A 217 -15.80 7.81 -7.81
N ALA A 218 -16.61 7.15 -8.64
CA ALA A 218 -16.40 7.04 -10.09
C ALA A 218 -16.37 8.39 -10.79
N ALA A 219 -17.39 9.20 -10.50
CA ALA A 219 -17.64 10.44 -11.21
C ALA A 219 -16.49 11.42 -10.92
N MET A 220 -16.08 11.50 -9.65
CA MET A 220 -14.99 12.38 -9.23
C MET A 220 -13.64 11.89 -9.75
N ASN A 221 -13.38 10.57 -9.76
CA ASN A 221 -12.18 10.02 -10.38
C ASN A 221 -12.11 10.34 -11.90
N GLU A 222 -13.23 10.29 -12.62
CA GLU A 222 -13.27 10.61 -14.06
C GLU A 222 -13.04 12.10 -14.34
N GLU A 223 -13.67 12.98 -13.57
CA GLU A 223 -13.46 14.42 -13.67
C GLU A 223 -11.99 14.79 -13.37
N LEU A 224 -11.42 14.26 -12.29
CA LEU A 224 -10.02 14.51 -11.90
C LEU A 224 -9.02 13.94 -12.91
N ALA A 225 -9.28 12.78 -13.49
CA ALA A 225 -8.44 12.21 -14.54
C ALA A 225 -8.41 13.08 -15.82
N GLY A 226 -9.46 13.87 -16.06
CA GLY A 226 -9.59 14.76 -17.21
C GLY A 226 -8.84 16.09 -17.08
N ILE A 227 -8.41 16.48 -15.87
CA ILE A 227 -7.70 17.75 -15.66
C ILE A 227 -6.29 17.66 -16.27
N ALA A 228 -6.02 18.54 -17.24
CA ALA A 228 -4.78 18.52 -18.02
C ALA A 228 -3.57 18.96 -17.19
N GLU A 229 -3.77 19.88 -16.25
CA GLU A 229 -2.75 20.54 -15.46
C GLU A 229 -2.20 19.66 -14.33
N PHE A 230 -2.84 18.54 -14.00
CA PHE A 230 -2.31 17.61 -12.99
C PHE A 230 -0.93 17.11 -13.37
N GLY A 231 -0.09 16.91 -12.35
CA GLY A 231 1.12 16.13 -12.52
C GLY A 231 0.80 14.68 -12.88
N VAL A 232 1.67 14.06 -13.67
CA VAL A 232 1.46 12.74 -14.29
C VAL A 232 1.05 11.69 -13.26
N GLU A 233 1.72 11.67 -12.11
CA GLU A 233 1.51 10.69 -11.04
C GLU A 233 0.08 10.65 -10.47
N ALA A 234 -0.52 11.82 -10.18
CA ALA A 234 -1.89 11.86 -9.65
C ALA A 234 -2.91 11.59 -10.75
N LYS A 235 -2.68 12.10 -11.96
CA LYS A 235 -3.53 11.87 -13.12
C LYS A 235 -3.62 10.39 -13.47
N GLU A 236 -2.48 9.70 -13.51
CA GLU A 236 -2.42 8.24 -13.67
C GLU A 236 -3.26 7.57 -12.58
N THR A 237 -3.05 7.90 -11.30
CA THR A 237 -3.81 7.30 -10.18
C THR A 237 -5.32 7.39 -10.37
N PHE A 238 -5.85 8.54 -10.80
CA PHE A 238 -7.29 8.71 -11.06
C PHE A 238 -7.76 7.94 -12.30
N ALA A 239 -7.03 8.04 -13.41
CA ALA A 239 -7.34 7.30 -14.64
C ALA A 239 -7.39 5.78 -14.39
N GLN A 240 -6.44 5.29 -13.60
CA GLN A 240 -6.35 3.91 -13.18
C GLN A 240 -7.58 3.43 -12.41
N ARG A 241 -8.08 4.25 -11.47
CA ARG A 241 -9.32 3.98 -10.72
C ARG A 241 -10.54 3.96 -11.63
N VAL A 242 -10.63 4.88 -12.60
CA VAL A 242 -11.72 4.92 -13.61
C VAL A 242 -11.75 3.63 -14.43
N VAL A 243 -10.60 3.17 -14.93
CA VAL A 243 -10.49 1.91 -15.69
C VAL A 243 -10.97 0.73 -14.85
N LYS A 244 -10.50 0.62 -13.60
CA LYS A 244 -10.90 -0.44 -12.68
C LYS A 244 -12.41 -0.44 -12.41
N GLN A 245 -12.99 0.73 -12.25
CA GLN A 245 -14.42 0.88 -11.98
C GLN A 245 -15.28 0.55 -13.19
N LYS A 246 -14.94 1.06 -14.38
CA LYS A 246 -15.62 0.70 -15.64
C LYS A 246 -15.52 -0.81 -15.91
N ALA A 247 -14.39 -1.44 -15.60
CA ALA A 247 -14.24 -2.88 -15.70
C ALA A 247 -15.16 -3.63 -14.70
N LYS A 248 -15.31 -3.12 -13.48
CA LYS A 248 -16.23 -3.68 -12.48
C LYS A 248 -17.69 -3.53 -12.92
N GLU A 249 -18.11 -2.34 -13.35
CA GLU A 249 -19.47 -2.07 -13.82
C GLU A 249 -19.85 -2.89 -15.05
N ARG A 250 -18.91 -3.05 -16.00
CA ARG A 250 -19.10 -3.93 -17.15
C ARG A 250 -19.37 -5.37 -16.71
N ARG A 251 -18.60 -5.89 -15.74
CA ARG A 251 -18.81 -7.23 -15.15
C ARG A 251 -20.17 -7.36 -14.47
N GLU A 252 -20.66 -6.30 -13.85
CA GLU A 252 -21.97 -6.29 -13.17
C GLU A 252 -23.13 -6.19 -14.17
N ARG A 253 -23.01 -5.37 -15.24
CA ARG A 253 -24.01 -5.18 -16.30
C ARG A 253 -24.18 -6.40 -17.21
N GLU A 254 -23.10 -7.13 -17.47
CA GLU A 254 -23.14 -8.42 -18.19
C GLU A 254 -23.88 -9.52 -17.37
N GLY A 255 -24.35 -9.19 -16.16
CA GLY A 255 -24.95 -10.11 -15.19
C GLY A 255 -23.90 -11.05 -14.61
N LYS A 256 -24.22 -11.76 -13.51
CA LYS A 256 -23.47 -12.97 -13.10
C LYS A 256 -23.65 -14.11 -14.13
N GLY A 257 -23.63 -13.81 -15.42
CA GLY A 257 -23.65 -14.76 -16.51
C GLY A 257 -22.31 -15.47 -16.58
N LYS A 258 -22.26 -16.68 -16.00
CA LYS A 258 -21.29 -17.74 -16.35
C LYS A 258 -19.82 -17.31 -16.46
N ARG A 259 -19.28 -16.61 -15.46
CA ARG A 259 -17.85 -16.80 -15.12
C ARG A 259 -17.78 -17.59 -13.83
N GLY A 260 -18.06 -18.89 -13.93
CA GLY A 260 -17.59 -19.80 -12.89
C GLY A 260 -16.08 -19.62 -12.84
N ARG A 261 -15.53 -19.28 -11.67
CA ARG A 261 -14.10 -19.07 -11.38
C ARG A 261 -13.22 -19.54 -12.56
N ASP A 262 -12.75 -18.63 -13.43
CA ASP A 262 -12.00 -19.00 -14.64
C ASP A 262 -10.67 -19.64 -14.22
N TRP A 263 -10.72 -20.96 -13.99
CA TRP A 263 -9.55 -21.77 -13.73
C TRP A 263 -8.72 -21.80 -14.99
N LYS A 264 -7.57 -21.15 -14.96
CA LYS A 264 -6.62 -21.16 -16.06
C LYS A 264 -5.75 -22.39 -15.97
N VAL A 265 -5.44 -22.96 -17.13
CA VAL A 265 -4.57 -24.13 -17.23
C VAL A 265 -3.12 -23.66 -17.23
N TYR A 266 -2.34 -24.13 -16.26
CA TYR A 266 -0.90 -23.95 -16.22
C TYR A 266 -0.23 -25.31 -16.34
N ARG A 267 0.95 -25.34 -16.94
CA ARG A 267 1.83 -26.50 -16.97
C ARG A 267 2.90 -26.34 -15.90
N VAL A 268 3.23 -27.42 -15.19
CA VAL A 268 4.40 -27.48 -14.31
C VAL A 268 5.65 -27.50 -15.20
N ALA A 269 6.28 -26.34 -15.39
CA ALA A 269 7.46 -26.20 -16.23
C ALA A 269 8.72 -26.72 -15.52
N GLU A 270 8.84 -26.49 -14.22
CA GLU A 270 9.98 -26.93 -13.43
C GLU A 270 9.54 -27.41 -12.04
N ARG A 271 10.29 -28.36 -11.49
CA ARG A 271 10.16 -28.82 -10.11
C ARG A 271 11.55 -28.95 -9.51
N THR A 272 11.82 -28.24 -8.42
CA THR A 272 13.14 -28.20 -7.78
C THR A 272 13.00 -28.51 -6.30
N ARG A 273 13.86 -29.38 -5.77
CA ARG A 273 13.95 -29.61 -4.33
C ARG A 273 14.74 -28.46 -3.71
N GLN A 274 14.09 -27.64 -2.89
CA GLN A 274 14.72 -26.52 -2.20
C GLN A 274 15.36 -26.98 -0.88
N THR A 275 14.66 -27.84 -0.15
CA THR A 275 15.11 -28.43 1.12
C THR A 275 14.57 -29.87 1.22
N PRO A 276 14.89 -30.64 2.28
CA PRO A 276 14.27 -31.93 2.49
C PRO A 276 12.73 -31.91 2.53
N ARG A 277 12.15 -30.78 2.95
CA ARG A 277 10.70 -30.62 3.13
C ARG A 277 10.05 -29.65 2.17
N ILE A 278 10.80 -28.84 1.42
CA ILE A 278 10.26 -27.81 0.54
C ILE A 278 10.64 -28.12 -0.90
N ALA A 279 9.63 -28.17 -1.76
CA ALA A 279 9.81 -28.23 -3.21
C ALA A 279 9.22 -26.96 -3.83
N SER A 280 9.92 -26.40 -4.81
CA SER A 280 9.43 -25.31 -5.63
C SER A 280 8.91 -25.82 -6.96
N PHE A 281 7.88 -25.16 -7.48
CA PHE A 281 7.22 -25.47 -8.74
C PHE A 281 7.13 -24.20 -9.56
N VAL A 282 7.62 -24.21 -10.80
CA VAL A 282 7.38 -23.14 -11.75
C VAL A 282 6.17 -23.52 -12.58
N LEU A 283 5.14 -22.67 -12.55
CA LEU A 283 3.92 -22.82 -13.32
C LEU A 283 3.93 -21.84 -14.48
N GLU A 284 3.68 -22.36 -15.68
CA GLU A 284 3.64 -21.59 -16.92
C GLU A 284 2.24 -21.68 -17.54
N ALA A 285 1.64 -20.55 -17.87
CA ALA A 285 0.31 -20.49 -18.47
C ALA A 285 0.34 -21.21 -19.82
N VAL A 286 -0.61 -22.12 -20.05
CA VAL A 286 -0.76 -22.77 -21.37
C VAL A 286 -1.23 -21.74 -22.41
N GLU A 287 -2.07 -20.81 -21.98
CA GLU A 287 -2.52 -19.66 -22.78
C GLU A 287 -2.03 -18.37 -22.09
N PRO A 288 -0.91 -17.79 -22.53
CA PRO A 288 -0.34 -16.60 -21.90
C PRO A 288 -1.21 -15.37 -22.13
N LEU A 289 -1.24 -14.49 -21.13
CA LEU A 289 -1.79 -13.14 -21.26
C LEU A 289 -0.90 -12.30 -22.17
N GLU A 290 -1.52 -11.54 -23.07
CA GLU A 290 -0.82 -10.57 -23.90
C GLU A 290 -0.29 -9.42 -23.03
N ARG A 291 0.97 -9.03 -23.26
CA ARG A 291 1.53 -7.81 -22.68
C ARG A 291 0.90 -6.63 -23.42
N ILE A 292 0.31 -5.70 -22.68
CA ILE A 292 -0.08 -4.42 -23.27
C ILE A 292 1.21 -3.62 -23.41
N GLU A 293 1.72 -3.50 -24.64
CA GLU A 293 2.83 -2.61 -24.92
C GLU A 293 2.35 -1.17 -24.66
N ALA A 294 2.97 -0.50 -23.68
CA ALA A 294 2.78 0.94 -23.50
C ALA A 294 3.12 1.62 -24.82
N LYS A 295 2.16 2.34 -25.41
CA LYS A 295 2.37 3.11 -26.65
C LYS A 295 3.66 3.92 -26.50
N GLN A 296 4.64 3.60 -27.36
CA GLN A 296 5.84 4.41 -27.51
C GLN A 296 5.39 5.83 -27.87
N ALA A 297 5.82 6.81 -27.08
CA ALA A 297 5.86 8.19 -27.56
C ALA A 297 6.86 8.25 -28.72
N ASP A 298 6.45 8.92 -29.79
CA ASP A 298 7.17 9.01 -31.06
C ASP A 298 8.63 9.52 -30.88
N GLU A 299 9.46 9.14 -31.85
CA GLU A 299 10.89 9.36 -32.03
C GLU A 299 11.43 10.72 -31.54
N GLU A 300 12.39 10.72 -30.60
CA GLU A 300 13.41 11.79 -30.51
C GLU A 300 14.83 11.24 -30.18
N ASP A 301 15.75 11.65 -31.05
CA ASP A 301 17.21 11.83 -30.96
C ASP A 301 18.12 10.73 -30.35
N PRO A 302 18.95 10.02 -31.16
CA PRO A 302 19.86 8.96 -30.72
C PRO A 302 21.10 9.41 -29.90
N ALA A 303 21.18 10.64 -29.40
CA ALA A 303 22.35 11.14 -28.65
C ALA A 303 22.33 10.87 -27.12
N ALA A 304 21.25 10.35 -26.52
CA ALA A 304 21.14 10.19 -25.06
C ALA A 304 21.50 8.79 -24.51
N VAL A 305 22.10 7.90 -25.32
CA VAL A 305 22.43 6.52 -24.90
C VAL A 305 23.74 6.48 -24.11
N LYS A 306 23.72 6.93 -22.85
CA LYS A 306 24.67 6.52 -21.78
C LYS A 306 24.27 7.00 -20.37
N ALA A 307 23.01 6.91 -20.01
CA ALA A 307 22.54 6.92 -18.61
C ALA A 307 21.10 6.42 -18.56
N GLY A 308 20.89 5.11 -18.47
CA GLY A 308 19.53 4.56 -18.63
C GLY A 308 19.43 3.07 -18.30
N ALA A 309 19.87 2.69 -17.10
CA ALA A 309 19.62 1.36 -16.54
C ALA A 309 19.18 1.50 -15.08
N GLN A 310 18.22 2.37 -14.79
CA GLN A 310 17.67 2.55 -13.43
C GLN A 310 16.15 2.73 -13.37
N ASP A 311 15.44 2.88 -14.49
CA ASP A 311 13.99 3.09 -14.51
C ASP A 311 13.18 1.83 -14.87
N LYS A 312 13.11 0.82 -13.98
CA LYS A 312 12.06 -0.24 -14.08
C LYS A 312 11.56 -0.81 -12.75
N VAL A 313 11.65 -0.08 -11.64
CA VAL A 313 10.93 -0.45 -10.41
C VAL A 313 10.18 0.77 -9.88
N LYS A 314 9.10 1.14 -10.58
CA LYS A 314 8.06 2.00 -10.00
C LYS A 314 7.50 1.24 -8.79
N ALA A 315 7.61 1.81 -7.60
CA ALA A 315 6.92 1.33 -6.40
C ALA A 315 5.42 1.20 -6.72
N GLY A 316 4.88 -0.01 -6.57
CA GLY A 316 3.51 -0.35 -6.97
C GLY A 316 2.48 0.51 -6.25
N LYS A 317 2.00 1.56 -6.93
CA LYS A 317 0.81 2.31 -6.53
C LYS A 317 -0.45 1.49 -6.81
N GLU A 318 -1.53 1.85 -6.11
CA GLU A 318 -2.86 1.24 -6.19
C GLU A 318 -3.50 1.39 -7.58
N GLY A 319 -3.10 0.53 -8.50
CA GLY A 319 -3.96 -0.22 -9.42
C GLY A 319 -4.65 0.57 -10.52
N GLY A 320 -4.16 0.39 -11.75
CA GLY A 320 -5.03 0.42 -12.94
C GLY A 320 -4.46 0.91 -14.27
N ASP A 321 -3.19 0.68 -14.59
CA ASP A 321 -2.82 0.32 -15.97
C ASP A 321 -1.63 -0.64 -15.86
N GLU A 322 -1.88 -1.72 -15.13
CA GLU A 322 -0.88 -2.76 -14.94
C GLU A 322 -0.84 -3.59 -16.22
N ASP A 323 0.36 -3.75 -16.77
CA ASP A 323 0.74 -4.93 -17.53
C ASP A 323 -0.01 -6.13 -16.94
N LEU A 324 -0.99 -6.66 -17.69
CA LEU A 324 -1.86 -7.77 -17.25
C LEU A 324 -1.01 -8.96 -16.79
N VAL A 325 0.24 -9.01 -17.24
CA VAL A 325 1.23 -10.01 -16.89
C VAL A 325 1.85 -9.75 -15.51
N SER A 326 2.11 -8.52 -15.09
CA SER A 326 2.86 -8.21 -13.85
C SER A 326 2.17 -8.64 -12.54
N LEU A 327 2.94 -9.15 -11.57
CA LEU A 327 2.45 -9.52 -10.23
C LEU A 327 2.98 -8.56 -9.16
N ARG A 328 2.12 -8.24 -8.19
CA ARG A 328 2.54 -7.53 -6.99
C ARG A 328 3.26 -8.48 -6.02
N PRO A 329 4.36 -8.04 -5.39
CA PRO A 329 4.98 -8.79 -4.30
C PRO A 329 3.97 -9.12 -3.19
N GLY A 330 4.04 -10.32 -2.63
CA GLY A 330 3.06 -10.82 -1.65
C GLY A 330 1.80 -11.42 -2.25
N ALA A 331 1.74 -11.56 -3.58
CA ALA A 331 0.65 -12.28 -4.24
C ALA A 331 0.63 -13.76 -3.88
N HIS A 332 -0.55 -14.37 -3.90
CA HIS A 332 -0.78 -15.80 -3.73
C HIS A 332 -1.75 -16.33 -4.78
N ALA A 333 -1.51 -17.56 -5.21
CA ALA A 333 -2.32 -18.26 -6.21
C ALA A 333 -3.14 -19.37 -5.55
N LYS A 334 -4.44 -19.43 -5.88
CA LYS A 334 -5.29 -20.59 -5.58
C LYS A 334 -5.06 -21.65 -6.67
N ILE A 335 -4.73 -22.88 -6.28
CA ILE A 335 -4.54 -24.00 -7.21
C ILE A 335 -5.49 -25.15 -6.89
N LYS A 336 -6.04 -25.77 -7.92
CA LYS A 336 -6.87 -26.98 -7.82
C LYS A 336 -6.03 -28.19 -8.23
N LEU A 337 -5.90 -29.12 -7.30
CA LEU A 337 -5.12 -30.34 -7.43
C LEU A 337 -5.96 -31.45 -8.07
N GLY A 338 -5.29 -32.44 -8.68
CA GLY A 338 -5.97 -33.56 -9.34
C GLY A 338 -6.75 -34.49 -8.40
N ASN A 339 -6.52 -34.40 -7.08
CA ASN A 339 -7.33 -35.06 -6.06
C ASN A 339 -8.55 -34.25 -5.60
N GLY A 340 -8.88 -33.16 -6.30
CA GLY A 340 -10.05 -32.31 -6.03
C GLY A 340 -9.80 -31.23 -4.97
N LEU A 341 -8.70 -31.29 -4.21
CA LEU A 341 -8.38 -30.28 -3.20
C LEU A 341 -8.00 -28.95 -3.84
N VAL A 342 -8.41 -27.87 -3.19
CA VAL A 342 -7.99 -26.51 -3.53
C VAL A 342 -7.08 -25.97 -2.43
N ARG A 343 -5.93 -25.39 -2.79
CA ARG A 343 -4.96 -24.82 -1.85
C ARG A 343 -4.42 -23.50 -2.37
N THR A 344 -4.04 -22.62 -1.45
CA THR A 344 -3.50 -21.30 -1.76
C THR A 344 -2.03 -21.26 -1.37
N TYR A 345 -1.17 -20.76 -2.26
CA TYR A 345 0.27 -20.67 -2.02
C TYR A 345 0.81 -19.31 -2.45
N SER A 346 1.72 -18.73 -1.66
CA SER A 346 2.42 -17.49 -2.01
C SER A 346 3.29 -17.69 -3.24
N ILE A 347 3.23 -16.69 -4.12
CA ILE A 347 4.08 -16.58 -5.30
C ILE A 347 5.39 -15.94 -4.86
N VAL A 348 6.50 -16.65 -5.09
CA VAL A 348 7.84 -16.22 -4.66
C VAL A 348 8.63 -15.53 -5.76
N ASP A 349 8.23 -15.69 -7.01
CA ASP A 349 8.89 -15.09 -8.17
C ASP A 349 8.00 -15.16 -9.42
N GLY A 350 8.27 -14.30 -10.40
CA GLY A 350 7.66 -14.31 -11.72
C GLY A 350 6.41 -13.44 -11.88
N ASP A 351 5.62 -13.77 -12.90
CA ASP A 351 4.49 -12.99 -13.39
C ASP A 351 3.27 -13.89 -13.66
N ARG A 352 2.13 -13.33 -14.10
CA ARG A 352 0.90 -14.10 -14.35
C ARG A 352 1.05 -15.14 -15.46
N ASN A 353 2.04 -15.05 -16.34
CA ASN A 353 2.31 -16.05 -17.37
C ASN A 353 3.26 -17.13 -16.88
N ARG A 354 4.20 -16.79 -15.99
CA ARG A 354 5.16 -17.75 -15.44
C ARG A 354 5.55 -17.35 -14.03
N PHE A 355 5.12 -18.12 -13.03
CA PHE A 355 5.41 -17.84 -11.63
C PHE A 355 5.87 -19.07 -10.86
N GLN A 356 6.60 -18.83 -9.77
CA GLN A 356 7.12 -19.86 -8.89
C GLN A 356 6.36 -19.91 -7.58
N LEU A 357 6.03 -21.13 -7.13
CA LEU A 357 5.51 -21.44 -5.80
C LEU A 357 6.56 -22.25 -5.03
N ALA A 358 6.58 -22.16 -3.70
CA ALA A 358 7.32 -23.10 -2.84
C ALA A 358 6.42 -23.67 -1.76
N ILE A 359 6.44 -25.00 -1.65
CA ILE A 359 5.43 -25.76 -0.94
C ILE A 359 6.12 -26.72 0.02
N SER A 360 5.82 -26.59 1.30
CA SER A 360 6.30 -27.52 2.33
C SER A 360 5.46 -28.79 2.37
N LEU A 361 6.11 -29.94 2.52
CA LEU A 361 5.48 -31.19 2.90
C LEU A 361 5.14 -31.14 4.39
N ASP A 362 3.85 -31.08 4.67
CA ASP A 362 3.32 -31.10 6.03
C ASP A 362 3.33 -32.54 6.56
N ASP A 363 3.84 -32.73 7.78
CA ASP A 363 3.83 -34.04 8.47
C ASP A 363 2.39 -34.56 8.62
N ASN A 364 1.46 -33.66 8.91
CA ASN A 364 0.03 -33.93 9.10
C ASN A 364 -0.79 -33.49 7.88
N SER A 365 -0.21 -33.59 6.68
CA SER A 365 -0.86 -33.16 5.44
C SER A 365 -2.26 -33.75 5.27
N ARG A 366 -3.28 -32.86 5.14
CA ARG A 366 -4.66 -33.17 4.71
C ARG A 366 -4.77 -33.55 3.22
N GLY A 367 -3.77 -34.25 2.69
CA GLY A 367 -3.66 -34.68 1.30
C GLY A 367 -3.05 -33.67 0.30
N GLY A 368 -3.15 -32.35 0.53
CA GLY A 368 -2.73 -31.33 -0.44
C GLY A 368 -1.22 -31.28 -0.73
N SER A 369 -0.42 -30.97 0.29
CA SER A 369 1.04 -30.88 0.14
C SER A 369 1.66 -32.24 -0.20
N ARG A 370 1.16 -33.32 0.39
CA ARG A 370 1.54 -34.69 0.03
C ARG A 370 1.33 -34.99 -1.46
N TYR A 371 0.15 -34.65 -2.01
CA TYR A 371 -0.14 -34.84 -3.43
C TYR A 371 0.85 -34.10 -4.35
N LEU A 372 1.17 -32.84 -4.02
CA LEU A 372 2.14 -32.05 -4.78
C LEU A 372 3.55 -32.65 -4.75
N HIS A 373 3.97 -33.20 -3.62
CA HIS A 373 5.29 -33.82 -3.49
C HIS A 373 5.37 -35.21 -4.14
N GLU A 374 4.32 -36.03 -4.02
CA GLU A 374 4.38 -37.44 -4.44
C GLU A 374 3.85 -37.68 -5.86
N LYS A 375 2.90 -36.88 -6.33
CA LYS A 375 2.16 -37.14 -7.57
C LYS A 375 2.43 -36.13 -8.68
N VAL A 376 2.74 -34.88 -8.34
CA VAL A 376 2.94 -33.85 -9.36
C VAL A 376 4.32 -33.95 -10.01
N GLN A 377 4.31 -33.99 -11.35
CA GLN A 377 5.49 -34.09 -12.19
C GLN A 377 5.59 -32.92 -13.18
N VAL A 378 6.80 -32.68 -13.69
CA VAL A 378 7.03 -31.71 -14.77
C VAL A 378 6.22 -32.13 -16.00
N GLY A 379 5.63 -31.16 -16.69
CA GLY A 379 4.74 -31.36 -17.83
C GLY A 379 3.26 -31.56 -17.46
N GLN A 380 2.94 -31.87 -16.21
CA GLN A 380 1.54 -32.00 -15.77
C GLN A 380 0.84 -30.64 -15.76
N THR A 381 -0.47 -30.65 -16.08
CA THR A 381 -1.30 -29.45 -15.95
C THR A 381 -1.91 -29.31 -14.55
N ILE A 382 -1.99 -28.06 -14.09
CA ILE A 382 -2.63 -27.65 -12.84
C ILE A 382 -3.56 -26.49 -13.16
N LEU A 383 -4.72 -26.49 -12.51
CA LEU A 383 -5.68 -25.40 -12.63
C LEU A 383 -5.34 -24.32 -11.60
N VAL A 384 -5.16 -23.08 -12.07
CA VAL A 384 -4.87 -21.89 -11.26
C VAL A 384 -6.08 -20.97 -11.30
N GLY A 385 -6.58 -20.61 -10.12
CA GLY A 385 -7.68 -19.68 -9.95
C GLY A 385 -7.19 -18.24 -9.82
N HIS A 386 -7.96 -17.42 -9.11
CA HIS A 386 -7.62 -16.02 -8.91
C HIS A 386 -6.31 -15.86 -8.13
N ILE A 387 -5.48 -14.92 -8.59
CA ILE A 387 -4.29 -14.47 -7.88
C ILE A 387 -4.66 -13.22 -7.09
N THR A 388 -4.41 -13.23 -5.78
CA THR A 388 -4.78 -12.15 -4.86
C THR A 388 -3.57 -11.73 -4.03
N VAL A 389 -3.65 -10.54 -3.43
CA VAL A 389 -2.61 -9.99 -2.54
C VAL A 389 -3.27 -9.70 -1.20
N SER A 390 -2.68 -10.17 -0.11
CA SER A 390 -3.18 -9.97 1.26
C SER A 390 -2.24 -9.15 2.14
N ILE A 391 -0.99 -8.97 1.73
CA ILE A 391 0.02 -8.30 2.56
C ILE A 391 -0.02 -6.79 2.27
N PRO A 392 -0.36 -5.96 3.27
CA PRO A 392 -0.44 -4.52 3.12
C PRO A 392 0.96 -3.89 2.94
N TYR A 393 0.99 -2.79 2.20
CA TYR A 393 2.17 -1.96 2.02
C TYR A 393 2.07 -0.71 2.89
N PHE A 394 2.93 -0.60 3.90
CA PHE A 394 2.90 0.49 4.87
C PHE A 394 3.94 1.58 4.55
N ALA A 395 3.67 2.39 3.51
CA ALA A 395 4.59 3.43 3.03
C ALA A 395 5.02 4.48 4.07
N ALA A 396 4.25 4.61 5.16
CA ALA A 396 4.52 5.54 6.24
C ALA A 396 5.44 4.98 7.33
N ALA A 397 5.75 3.68 7.32
CA ALA A 397 6.70 3.09 8.24
C ALA A 397 8.13 3.54 7.88
N SER A 398 8.94 3.81 8.90
CA SER A 398 10.35 4.18 8.71
C SER A 398 11.24 2.96 8.57
N HIS A 399 10.77 1.82 9.08
CA HIS A 399 11.49 0.55 9.08
C HIS A 399 10.50 -0.62 8.98
N HIS A 400 10.88 -1.71 8.31
CA HIS A 400 10.02 -2.89 8.12
C HIS A 400 10.71 -4.16 8.61
N ILE A 401 10.12 -4.85 9.57
CA ILE A 401 10.69 -6.06 10.17
C ILE A 401 9.82 -7.26 9.77
N PHE A 402 10.40 -8.15 8.99
CA PHE A 402 9.78 -9.41 8.57
C PHE A 402 10.28 -10.54 9.47
N ILE A 403 9.34 -11.26 10.08
CA ILE A 403 9.62 -12.38 10.98
C ILE A 403 8.98 -13.62 10.38
N ALA A 404 9.82 -14.50 9.86
CA ALA A 404 9.40 -15.71 9.16
C ALA A 404 9.92 -16.99 9.84
N ALA A 405 9.21 -18.11 9.66
CA ALA A 405 9.76 -19.42 9.98
C ALA A 405 9.38 -20.52 8.98
N GLY A 406 10.36 -21.36 8.64
CA GLY A 406 10.18 -22.45 7.67
C GLY A 406 9.66 -21.93 6.32
N VAL A 407 8.58 -22.52 5.80
CA VAL A 407 7.95 -22.06 4.54
C VAL A 407 7.33 -20.66 4.64
N GLY A 408 7.18 -20.11 5.85
CA GLY A 408 6.81 -18.72 6.14
C GLY A 408 7.47 -17.68 5.25
N ILE A 409 8.73 -17.94 4.86
CA ILE A 409 9.52 -17.03 4.03
C ILE A 409 8.90 -16.74 2.66
N THR A 410 8.07 -17.64 2.12
CA THR A 410 7.47 -17.45 0.79
C THR A 410 6.48 -16.29 0.74
N ALA A 411 5.88 -15.93 1.88
CA ALA A 411 5.02 -14.75 1.98
C ALA A 411 5.80 -13.44 1.81
N PHE A 412 7.07 -13.42 2.24
CA PHE A 412 7.83 -12.18 2.40
C PHE A 412 9.00 -12.03 1.42
N LEU A 413 9.52 -13.11 0.84
CA LEU A 413 10.75 -13.07 0.05
C LEU A 413 10.70 -12.03 -1.09
N ALA A 414 9.65 -12.07 -1.93
CA ALA A 414 9.49 -11.11 -3.02
C ALA A 414 9.28 -9.67 -2.54
N ILE A 415 8.59 -9.48 -1.41
CA ILE A 415 8.37 -8.16 -0.80
C ILE A 415 9.71 -7.61 -0.30
N PHE A 416 10.45 -8.43 0.43
CA PHE A 416 11.72 -8.06 1.03
C PHE A 416 12.77 -7.74 -0.03
N GLU A 417 12.88 -8.54 -1.09
CA GLU A 417 13.73 -8.22 -2.24
C GLU A 417 13.36 -6.88 -2.88
N THR A 418 12.05 -6.62 -3.04
CA THR A 418 11.57 -5.33 -3.56
C THR A 418 11.98 -4.18 -2.63
N TYR A 419 11.85 -4.36 -1.32
CA TYR A 419 12.21 -3.34 -0.33
C TYR A 419 13.70 -3.04 -0.34
N GLN A 420 14.55 -4.05 -0.51
CA GLN A 420 15.99 -3.87 -0.68
C GLN A 420 16.31 -3.10 -1.97
N ILE A 421 15.67 -3.43 -3.09
CA ILE A 421 15.89 -2.74 -4.38
C ILE A 421 15.53 -1.24 -4.29
N VAL A 422 14.44 -0.90 -3.60
CA VAL A 422 14.00 0.51 -3.45
C VAL A 422 14.58 1.19 -2.20
N ASN A 423 15.58 0.58 -1.55
CA ASN A 423 16.28 1.10 -0.37
C ASN A 423 15.37 1.43 0.84
N PHE A 424 14.29 0.66 1.04
CA PHE A 424 13.57 0.70 2.31
C PHE A 424 14.43 0.12 3.43
N SER A 425 14.45 0.81 4.57
CA SER A 425 15.05 0.25 5.77
C SER A 425 14.23 -0.96 6.20
N SER A 426 14.84 -2.15 6.17
CA SER A 426 14.14 -3.39 6.50
C SER A 426 15.08 -4.45 7.05
N ALA A 427 14.53 -5.36 7.85
CA ALA A 427 15.23 -6.49 8.44
C ALA A 427 14.37 -7.76 8.33
N LEU A 428 15.00 -8.90 8.05
CA LEU A 428 14.40 -10.22 8.00
C LEU A 428 14.97 -11.10 9.11
N HIS A 429 14.13 -11.50 10.05
CA HIS A 429 14.44 -12.51 11.06
C HIS A 429 13.81 -13.84 10.65
N TYR A 430 14.64 -14.84 10.32
CA TYR A 430 14.18 -16.08 9.72
C TYR A 430 14.58 -17.32 10.53
N ALA A 431 13.61 -18.03 11.10
CA ALA A 431 13.87 -19.24 11.88
C ALA A 431 13.70 -20.53 11.05
N VAL A 432 14.67 -21.44 11.17
CA VAL A 432 14.67 -22.75 10.50
C VAL A 432 15.00 -23.88 11.47
N ARG A 433 14.62 -25.12 11.12
CA ARG A 433 14.92 -26.31 11.94
C ARG A 433 16.42 -26.61 11.98
N SER A 434 17.07 -26.46 10.83
CA SER A 434 18.48 -26.72 10.58
C SER A 434 18.92 -25.92 9.35
N ALA A 435 20.22 -25.70 9.18
CA ALA A 435 20.75 -24.98 8.03
C ALA A 435 20.23 -25.53 6.69
N ASP A 436 20.14 -26.84 6.51
CA ASP A 436 19.61 -27.53 5.30
C ASP A 436 18.11 -27.35 5.04
N GLU A 437 17.39 -26.73 5.99
CA GLU A 437 15.99 -26.33 5.82
C GLU A 437 15.80 -24.85 5.41
N VAL A 438 16.86 -24.15 5.00
CA VAL A 438 16.77 -22.81 4.38
C VAL A 438 16.47 -22.98 2.87
N PRO A 439 15.25 -22.69 2.36
CA PRO A 439 14.99 -22.63 0.92
C PRO A 439 15.58 -21.36 0.33
N PHE A 440 15.81 -21.32 -1.00
CA PHE A 440 16.27 -20.12 -1.70
C PHE A 440 17.57 -19.50 -1.15
N ARG A 441 18.50 -20.32 -0.65
CA ARG A 441 19.76 -19.86 -0.01
C ARG A 441 20.51 -18.83 -0.83
N GLU A 442 20.61 -19.03 -2.14
CA GLU A 442 21.33 -18.12 -3.05
C GLU A 442 20.65 -16.75 -3.15
N ARG A 443 19.31 -16.70 -3.08
CA ARG A 443 18.55 -15.44 -3.07
C ARG A 443 18.77 -14.72 -1.73
N LEU A 444 18.67 -15.45 -0.62
CA LEU A 444 18.92 -14.90 0.72
C LEU A 444 20.35 -14.38 0.88
N ALA A 445 21.35 -15.08 0.32
CA ALA A 445 22.75 -14.65 0.37
C ALA A 445 23.00 -13.32 -0.37
N LYS A 446 22.24 -13.03 -1.43
CA LYS A 446 22.33 -11.77 -2.19
C LYS A 446 21.78 -10.56 -1.44
N LEU A 447 20.91 -10.78 -0.44
CA LEU A 447 20.27 -9.71 0.33
C LEU A 447 21.19 -9.09 1.40
N GLY A 448 22.37 -9.69 1.63
CA GLY A 448 23.37 -9.20 2.58
C GLY A 448 23.08 -9.61 4.03
N ASN A 449 24.15 -9.83 4.79
CA ASN A 449 24.07 -10.31 6.18
C ASN A 449 23.52 -9.26 7.15
N ASP A 450 23.60 -7.98 6.82
CA ASP A 450 23.10 -6.91 7.69
C ASP A 450 21.57 -6.81 7.68
N ALA A 451 20.94 -7.30 6.61
CA ALA A 451 19.49 -7.25 6.44
C ALA A 451 18.79 -8.58 6.82
N VAL A 452 19.52 -9.71 6.87
CA VAL A 452 18.96 -11.04 7.10
C VAL A 452 19.64 -11.74 8.27
N THR A 453 18.87 -12.05 9.31
CA THR A 453 19.31 -12.89 10.44
C THR A 453 18.62 -14.25 10.38
N ILE A 454 19.40 -15.33 10.18
CA ILE A 454 18.89 -16.70 10.19
C ILE A 454 19.14 -17.34 11.57
N TYR A 455 18.09 -17.92 12.15
CA TYR A 455 18.14 -18.64 13.42
C TYR A 455 18.04 -20.15 13.16
N ASP A 456 19.15 -20.86 13.33
CA ASP A 456 19.22 -22.32 13.18
C ASP A 456 18.95 -23.04 14.51
N ARG A 457 17.80 -23.71 14.60
CA ARG A 457 17.41 -24.46 15.80
C ARG A 457 18.37 -25.59 16.15
N SER A 458 18.93 -26.27 15.16
CA SER A 458 19.89 -27.38 15.33
C SER A 458 21.23 -26.90 15.87
N ALA A 459 21.61 -25.66 15.58
CA ALA A 459 22.77 -24.97 16.16
C ALA A 459 22.48 -24.35 17.54
N GLY A 460 21.31 -24.62 18.14
CA GLY A 460 20.92 -24.07 19.43
C GLY A 460 20.42 -22.62 19.39
N GLN A 461 20.34 -21.99 18.22
CA GLN A 461 19.84 -20.63 18.08
C GLN A 461 18.31 -20.59 18.16
N ARG A 462 17.77 -19.52 18.73
CA ARG A 462 16.33 -19.29 18.83
C ARG A 462 16.02 -17.85 18.46
N LEU A 463 14.97 -17.69 17.68
CA LEU A 463 14.37 -16.40 17.40
C LEU A 463 13.61 -15.96 18.67
N ASP A 464 13.90 -14.75 19.15
CA ASP A 464 13.29 -14.15 20.33
C ASP A 464 12.46 -12.94 19.87
N ILE A 465 11.15 -13.13 19.77
CA ILE A 465 10.23 -12.09 19.29
C ILE A 465 10.20 -10.90 20.25
N GLY A 466 10.19 -11.15 21.55
CA GLY A 466 10.18 -10.09 22.56
C GLY A 466 11.43 -9.22 22.48
N LYS A 467 12.61 -9.83 22.26
CA LYS A 467 13.85 -9.07 22.06
C LYS A 467 13.78 -8.22 20.79
N ILE A 468 13.33 -8.78 19.67
CA ILE A 468 13.18 -8.02 18.41
C ILE A 468 12.26 -6.83 18.61
N ILE A 469 11.12 -7.00 19.30
CA ILE A 469 10.19 -5.90 19.57
C ILE A 469 10.80 -4.83 20.50
N ARG A 470 11.59 -5.23 21.50
CA ARG A 470 12.29 -4.27 22.40
C ARG A 470 13.39 -3.48 21.70
N GLU A 471 14.04 -4.08 20.71
CA GLU A 471 15.16 -3.48 19.96
C GLU A 471 14.71 -2.83 18.65
N MET A 472 13.43 -2.95 18.29
CA MET A 472 12.95 -2.46 17.00
C MET A 472 13.16 -0.94 16.88
N PRO A 473 13.60 -0.46 15.71
CA PRO A 473 13.66 0.97 15.45
C PRO A 473 12.30 1.65 15.64
N TRP A 474 12.36 2.93 15.95
CA TRP A 474 11.15 3.72 16.11
C TRP A 474 10.37 3.80 14.77
N ASN A 475 9.03 3.78 14.84
CA ASN A 475 8.13 3.73 13.67
C ASN A 475 8.38 2.53 12.73
N SER A 476 8.64 1.36 13.33
CA SER A 476 8.71 0.07 12.62
C SER A 476 7.33 -0.54 12.35
N GLN A 477 7.21 -1.23 11.21
CA GLN A 477 6.11 -2.14 10.92
C GLN A 477 6.58 -3.59 11.09
N LEU A 478 5.78 -4.41 11.78
CA LEU A 478 6.06 -5.84 11.96
C LEU A 478 5.23 -6.70 11.00
N TYR A 479 5.83 -7.75 10.44
CA TYR A 479 5.15 -8.75 9.62
C TYR A 479 5.51 -10.15 10.10
N PHE A 480 4.52 -10.99 10.39
CA PHE A 480 4.72 -12.34 10.91
C PHE A 480 4.14 -13.40 9.97
N CYS A 481 4.92 -14.44 9.68
CA CYS A 481 4.45 -15.62 8.95
C CYS A 481 5.20 -16.88 9.37
N GLY A 482 4.50 -17.92 9.79
CA GLY A 482 5.14 -19.17 10.17
C GLY A 482 4.17 -20.19 10.78
N PRO A 483 4.70 -21.22 11.44
CA PRO A 483 3.89 -22.21 12.14
C PRO A 483 3.03 -21.57 13.24
N THR A 484 1.91 -22.21 13.58
CA THR A 484 0.95 -21.74 14.60
C THR A 484 1.62 -21.26 15.89
N ARG A 485 2.59 -22.02 16.41
CA ARG A 485 3.34 -21.65 17.63
C ARG A 485 4.06 -20.30 17.51
N LEU A 486 4.64 -19.99 16.35
CA LEU A 486 5.29 -18.68 16.12
C LEU A 486 4.23 -17.58 16.05
N MET A 487 3.09 -17.84 15.40
CA MET A 487 2.01 -16.86 15.27
C MET A 487 1.37 -16.53 16.62
N GLU A 488 1.12 -17.53 17.46
CA GLU A 488 0.60 -17.35 18.83
C GLU A 488 1.58 -16.60 19.73
N GLU A 489 2.88 -16.94 19.65
CA GLU A 489 3.94 -16.21 20.36
C GLU A 489 4.01 -14.77 19.89
N ALA A 490 3.95 -14.51 18.58
CA ALA A 490 3.94 -13.18 18.01
C ALA A 490 2.75 -12.35 18.50
N MET A 491 1.52 -12.89 18.46
CA MET A 491 0.33 -12.22 18.97
C MET A 491 0.42 -11.89 20.46
N ARG A 492 1.01 -12.79 21.26
CA ARG A 492 1.21 -12.56 22.69
C ARG A 492 2.24 -11.46 22.94
N GLU A 493 3.38 -11.51 22.27
CA GLU A 493 4.47 -10.54 22.46
C GLU A 493 4.07 -9.15 21.95
N THR A 494 3.40 -9.04 20.81
CA THR A 494 2.91 -7.75 20.29
C THR A 494 1.91 -7.12 21.24
N LYS A 495 0.96 -7.91 21.78
CA LYS A 495 0.02 -7.44 22.79
C LYS A 495 0.71 -7.02 24.09
N ALA A 496 1.65 -7.82 24.58
CA ALA A 496 2.39 -7.54 25.82
C ALA A 496 3.22 -6.25 25.73
N HIS A 497 3.70 -5.89 24.53
CA HIS A 497 4.49 -4.68 24.29
C HIS A 497 3.65 -3.51 23.75
N GLY A 498 2.32 -3.65 23.70
CA GLY A 498 1.41 -2.57 23.29
C GLY A 498 1.53 -2.16 21.82
N ILE A 499 1.93 -3.08 20.94
CA ILE A 499 1.98 -2.83 19.49
C ILE A 499 0.56 -2.70 18.95
N GLY A 500 0.25 -1.58 18.30
CA GLY A 500 -1.08 -1.33 17.76
C GLY A 500 -1.42 -2.27 16.60
N ALA A 501 -2.71 -2.54 16.38
CA ALA A 501 -3.19 -3.40 15.30
C ALA A 501 -2.75 -2.91 13.89
N ASN A 502 -2.52 -1.60 13.73
CA ASN A 502 -2.04 -1.01 12.47
C ASN A 502 -0.50 -1.06 12.31
N GLU A 503 0.25 -1.45 13.35
CA GLU A 503 1.72 -1.56 13.35
C GLU A 503 2.20 -3.01 13.14
N VAL A 504 1.27 -3.98 13.02
CA VAL A 504 1.58 -5.40 12.82
C VAL A 504 0.69 -6.05 11.77
N HIS A 505 1.26 -6.89 10.92
CA HIS A 505 0.55 -7.77 9.98
C HIS A 505 0.85 -9.24 10.28
N PHE A 506 -0.18 -10.07 10.23
CA PHE A 506 -0.07 -11.52 10.42
C PHE A 506 -0.55 -12.25 9.15
N GLU A 507 0.35 -13.00 8.53
CA GLU A 507 0.05 -13.85 7.38
C GLU A 507 0.04 -15.33 7.82
N ALA A 508 -1.14 -15.90 8.07
CA ALA A 508 -1.28 -17.32 8.36
C ALA A 508 -1.31 -18.18 7.09
N PHE A 509 -0.66 -19.36 7.09
CA PHE A 509 -0.73 -20.35 6.00
C PHE A 509 -1.72 -21.49 6.27
N ALA A 510 -2.12 -21.65 7.52
CA ALA A 510 -3.07 -22.64 7.96
C ALA A 510 -3.98 -22.00 8.99
N ALA A 511 -5.24 -22.38 8.95
CA ALA A 511 -6.18 -22.13 10.03
C ALA A 511 -6.64 -23.48 10.57
N ASP A 512 -6.75 -23.56 11.89
CA ASP A 512 -7.46 -24.66 12.52
C ASP A 512 -8.96 -24.43 12.30
N ALA A 513 -9.55 -25.25 11.44
CA ALA A 513 -10.98 -25.24 11.17
C ALA A 513 -11.77 -26.18 12.10
N SER A 514 -11.07 -26.98 12.92
CA SER A 514 -11.69 -28.02 13.74
C SER A 514 -12.38 -27.46 14.99
N GLY A 515 -13.40 -28.12 15.51
CA GLY A 515 -14.02 -27.77 16.79
C GLY A 515 -15.41 -28.37 16.96
N ASP A 516 -16.13 -27.96 18.00
CA ASP A 516 -17.45 -28.52 18.28
C ASP A 516 -18.43 -28.33 17.11
N PRO A 517 -19.30 -29.32 16.79
CA PRO A 517 -20.33 -29.16 15.78
C PRO A 517 -21.31 -28.05 16.16
N PHE A 518 -21.84 -27.34 15.17
CA PHE A 518 -22.83 -26.30 15.40
C PHE A 518 -23.87 -26.21 14.27
N GLU A 519 -24.97 -25.51 14.56
CA GLU A 519 -26.03 -25.22 13.59
C GLU A 519 -26.00 -23.75 13.15
N ALA A 520 -26.12 -23.51 11.85
CA ALA A 520 -26.24 -22.17 11.29
C ALA A 520 -27.58 -22.00 10.56
N VAL A 521 -28.37 -21.01 10.98
CA VAL A 521 -29.56 -20.56 10.26
C VAL A 521 -29.12 -19.52 9.24
N VAL A 522 -29.24 -19.86 7.96
CA VAL A 522 -28.76 -19.05 6.84
C VAL A 522 -29.93 -18.29 6.22
N ILE A 523 -29.85 -16.96 6.19
CA ILE A 523 -30.78 -16.05 5.53
C ILE A 523 -30.21 -15.70 4.14
N HIS A 524 -30.92 -16.04 3.07
CA HIS A 524 -30.46 -15.82 1.69
C HIS A 524 -31.07 -14.55 1.09
N LYS A 525 -30.28 -13.47 0.91
CA LYS A 525 -30.81 -12.16 0.49
C LYS A 525 -31.47 -12.14 -0.89
N SER A 526 -30.99 -12.96 -1.83
CA SER A 526 -31.47 -12.92 -3.21
C SER A 526 -32.72 -13.78 -3.50
N LYS A 527 -33.23 -14.53 -2.51
CA LYS A 527 -34.38 -15.44 -2.66
C LYS A 527 -35.29 -15.34 -1.43
N ASP A 528 -36.19 -14.36 -1.49
CA ASP A 528 -37.39 -14.26 -0.64
C ASP A 528 -37.16 -14.31 0.88
N SER A 529 -35.96 -13.95 1.35
CA SER A 529 -35.52 -14.11 2.75
C SER A 529 -35.75 -15.53 3.30
N SER A 530 -35.62 -16.55 2.43
CA SER A 530 -35.74 -17.94 2.85
C SER A 530 -34.67 -18.28 3.89
N LYS A 531 -35.09 -18.98 4.95
CA LYS A 531 -34.22 -19.46 6.03
C LYS A 531 -33.96 -20.94 5.84
N LYS A 532 -32.70 -21.36 5.81
CA LYS A 532 -32.32 -22.77 5.79
C LYS A 532 -31.33 -23.03 6.93
N THR A 533 -31.56 -24.09 7.68
CA THR A 533 -30.61 -24.52 8.73
C THR A 533 -29.64 -25.51 8.12
N VAL A 534 -28.35 -25.28 8.32
CA VAL A 534 -27.27 -26.19 7.95
C VAL A 534 -26.50 -26.64 9.19
N LYS A 535 -25.95 -27.85 9.14
CA LYS A 535 -25.11 -28.42 10.20
C LYS A 535 -23.67 -28.35 9.76
N VAL A 536 -22.79 -27.90 10.65
CA VAL A 536 -21.36 -27.84 10.43
C VAL A 536 -20.70 -28.88 11.32
N GLY A 537 -20.04 -29.87 10.71
CA GLY A 537 -19.35 -30.94 11.43
C GLY A 537 -18.07 -30.47 12.12
N GLU A 538 -17.41 -31.40 12.81
CA GLU A 538 -16.21 -31.12 13.62
C GLU A 538 -15.02 -30.66 12.78
N GLU A 539 -14.89 -31.19 11.56
CA GLU A 539 -13.77 -30.96 10.65
C GLU A 539 -14.19 -30.13 9.41
N GLU A 540 -15.42 -29.62 9.40
CA GLU A 540 -15.97 -28.81 8.30
C GLU A 540 -16.01 -27.33 8.70
N THR A 541 -15.74 -26.46 7.74
CA THR A 541 -15.93 -25.01 7.87
C THR A 541 -17.35 -24.62 7.49
N LEU A 542 -17.83 -23.49 8.02
CA LEU A 542 -19.11 -22.93 7.56
C LEU A 542 -19.07 -22.62 6.06
N LEU A 543 -17.94 -22.11 5.54
CA LEU A 543 -17.76 -21.82 4.12
C LEU A 543 -17.99 -23.06 3.24
N GLU A 544 -17.41 -24.20 3.59
CA GLU A 544 -17.57 -25.46 2.84
C GLU A 544 -19.04 -25.89 2.80
N ILE A 545 -19.72 -25.82 3.95
CA ILE A 545 -21.14 -26.15 4.04
C ILE A 545 -22.00 -25.19 3.21
N LEU A 546 -21.73 -23.88 3.28
CA LEU A 546 -22.45 -22.89 2.50
C LEU A 546 -22.26 -23.09 0.99
N GLN A 547 -21.03 -23.37 0.56
CA GLN A 547 -20.72 -23.63 -0.85
C GLN A 547 -21.37 -24.93 -1.34
N LYS A 548 -21.41 -25.97 -0.49
CA LYS A 548 -22.08 -27.24 -0.80
C LYS A 548 -23.60 -27.09 -0.91
N GLU A 549 -24.22 -26.34 0.00
CA GLU A 549 -25.68 -26.27 0.13
C GLU A 549 -26.34 -25.20 -0.75
N PHE A 550 -25.64 -24.10 -1.03
CA PHE A 550 -26.17 -22.96 -1.78
C PHE A 550 -25.41 -22.69 -3.09
N GLY A 551 -24.38 -23.48 -3.36
CA GLY A 551 -23.55 -23.36 -4.55
C GLY A 551 -22.25 -22.63 -4.29
N GLN A 552 -21.28 -22.87 -5.17
CA GLN A 552 -19.90 -22.43 -5.04
C GLN A 552 -19.73 -20.89 -5.00
N GLU A 553 -20.78 -20.16 -5.42
CA GLU A 553 -20.85 -18.69 -5.51
C GLU A 553 -21.58 -18.05 -4.31
N ALA A 554 -22.03 -18.85 -3.34
CA ALA A 554 -22.84 -18.38 -2.21
C ALA A 554 -22.06 -17.44 -1.27
N VAL A 555 -20.77 -17.72 -1.07
CA VAL A 555 -19.85 -16.89 -0.29
C VAL A 555 -18.52 -16.83 -1.01
N ASP A 556 -18.05 -15.62 -1.27
CA ASP A 556 -16.75 -15.38 -1.88
C ASP A 556 -15.62 -15.86 -0.96
N SER A 557 -14.54 -16.39 -1.54
CA SER A 557 -13.42 -16.90 -0.74
C SER A 557 -12.10 -16.83 -1.50
N SER A 558 -11.06 -16.33 -0.82
CA SER A 558 -9.69 -16.23 -1.34
C SER A 558 -8.72 -17.08 -0.52
N CYS A 559 -8.27 -16.61 0.65
CA CYS A 559 -7.19 -17.27 1.39
C CYS A 559 -7.62 -18.57 2.10
N GLU A 560 -8.88 -18.67 2.54
CA GLU A 560 -9.43 -19.78 3.34
C GLU A 560 -8.66 -20.09 4.65
N VAL A 561 -7.95 -19.10 5.16
CA VAL A 561 -7.17 -19.18 6.41
C VAL A 561 -7.41 -17.98 7.34
N GLY A 562 -8.37 -17.11 7.00
CA GLY A 562 -8.80 -16.00 7.84
C GLY A 562 -7.99 -14.71 7.75
N ASN A 563 -7.09 -14.55 6.76
CA ASN A 563 -6.26 -13.34 6.58
C ASN A 563 -6.91 -12.26 5.72
N CYS A 564 -7.62 -12.64 4.66
CA CYS A 564 -8.01 -11.68 3.60
C CYS A 564 -9.40 -11.04 3.78
N GLY A 565 -10.24 -11.56 4.67
CA GLY A 565 -11.60 -11.05 4.87
C GLY A 565 -12.62 -11.37 3.77
N THR A 566 -12.23 -11.94 2.62
CA THR A 566 -13.17 -12.25 1.51
C THR A 566 -14.35 -13.14 1.92
N CYS A 567 -14.15 -14.07 2.88
CA CYS A 567 -15.19 -14.98 3.38
C CYS A 567 -16.08 -14.36 4.47
N ARG A 568 -16.04 -13.04 4.63
CA ARG A 568 -16.81 -12.27 5.62
C ARG A 568 -18.31 -12.35 5.29
N ILE A 569 -19.09 -12.73 6.28
CA ILE A 569 -20.55 -12.77 6.22
C ILE A 569 -21.13 -12.09 7.46
N LYS A 570 -22.38 -11.61 7.36
CA LYS A 570 -23.04 -10.93 8.46
C LYS A 570 -23.50 -11.94 9.51
N LEU A 571 -23.16 -11.67 10.77
CA LEU A 571 -23.68 -12.38 11.94
C LEU A 571 -24.94 -11.64 12.41
N CYS A 572 -26.08 -12.31 12.38
CA CYS A 572 -27.36 -11.73 12.82
C CYS A 572 -27.65 -12.05 14.29
N GLU A 573 -27.38 -13.28 14.74
CA GLU A 573 -27.65 -13.74 16.10
C GLU A 573 -26.69 -14.87 16.49
N GLY A 574 -26.46 -15.05 17.80
CA GLY A 574 -25.66 -16.13 18.36
C GLY A 574 -24.22 -15.72 18.65
N ARG A 575 -23.44 -16.64 19.23
CA ARG A 575 -22.05 -16.41 19.61
C ARG A 575 -21.11 -17.12 18.66
N VAL A 576 -20.02 -16.46 18.29
CA VAL A 576 -18.98 -16.98 17.39
C VAL A 576 -17.64 -17.09 18.14
N ASP A 577 -16.95 -18.20 17.94
CA ASP A 577 -15.52 -18.34 18.18
C ASP A 577 -14.79 -17.75 16.97
N HIS A 578 -14.38 -16.47 17.09
CA HIS A 578 -13.74 -15.73 16.01
C HIS A 578 -12.30 -16.20 15.83
N ARG A 579 -12.02 -16.73 14.64
CA ARG A 579 -10.69 -17.17 14.22
C ARG A 579 -10.23 -16.36 13.02
N GLY A 580 -8.92 -16.23 12.86
CA GLY A 580 -8.30 -15.40 11.82
C GLY A 580 -8.01 -13.98 12.27
N THR A 581 -7.44 -13.18 11.36
CA THR A 581 -6.90 -11.84 11.64
C THR A 581 -7.55 -10.75 10.82
N ALA A 582 -8.47 -11.09 9.91
CA ALA A 582 -9.08 -10.13 8.98
C ALA A 582 -10.22 -9.28 9.56
N LEU A 583 -10.71 -9.57 10.77
CA LEU A 583 -11.72 -8.77 11.44
C LEU A 583 -11.11 -8.02 12.62
N MET A 584 -11.38 -6.72 12.67
CA MET A 584 -11.10 -5.88 13.84
C MET A 584 -12.05 -6.25 14.98
N ASP A 585 -11.71 -5.91 16.23
CA ASP A 585 -12.52 -6.29 17.39
C ASP A 585 -13.93 -5.68 17.33
N GLU A 586 -14.07 -4.48 16.77
CA GLU A 586 -15.36 -3.80 16.61
C GLU A 586 -16.26 -4.44 15.55
N GLU A 587 -15.69 -5.17 14.58
CA GLU A 587 -16.44 -5.86 13.52
C GLU A 587 -17.01 -7.21 13.99
N LYS A 588 -16.42 -7.81 15.04
CA LYS A 588 -16.77 -9.16 15.53
C LYS A 588 -18.19 -9.26 16.10
N ASP A 589 -18.79 -8.15 16.52
CA ASP A 589 -20.17 -8.15 17.03
C ASP A 589 -21.23 -8.35 15.93
N GLY A 590 -20.89 -8.09 14.65
CA GLY A 590 -21.83 -8.12 13.54
C GLY A 590 -21.40 -8.96 12.34
N GLU A 591 -20.18 -9.50 12.34
CA GLU A 591 -19.61 -10.22 11.20
C GLU A 591 -18.78 -11.43 11.64
N MET A 592 -18.66 -12.44 10.76
CA MET A 592 -17.76 -13.57 10.96
C MET A 592 -17.03 -13.98 9.69
N LEU A 593 -15.87 -14.61 9.84
CA LEU A 593 -15.12 -15.21 8.73
C LEU A 593 -15.56 -16.66 8.54
N ALA A 594 -16.44 -16.93 7.58
CA ALA A 594 -17.05 -18.25 7.36
C ALA A 594 -16.03 -19.38 7.11
N CYS A 595 -14.83 -19.02 6.63
CA CYS A 595 -13.78 -19.97 6.29
C CYS A 595 -13.00 -20.51 7.49
N VAL A 596 -13.09 -19.88 8.67
CA VAL A 596 -12.30 -20.27 9.84
C VAL A 596 -13.03 -20.12 11.18
N SER A 597 -13.96 -19.18 11.30
CA SER A 597 -14.69 -18.95 12.55
C SER A 597 -15.78 -19.99 12.74
N ARG A 598 -16.06 -20.35 14.00
CA ARG A 598 -17.07 -21.38 14.36
C ARG A 598 -18.20 -20.79 15.19
N GLY A 599 -19.42 -21.30 15.01
CA GLY A 599 -20.54 -20.95 15.87
C GLY A 599 -20.46 -21.70 17.21
N VAL A 600 -20.95 -21.08 18.28
CA VAL A 600 -21.13 -21.74 19.58
C VAL A 600 -22.58 -22.20 19.70
N GLY A 601 -22.81 -23.51 19.50
CA GLY A 601 -24.14 -24.10 19.51
C GLY A 601 -24.97 -23.75 18.27
N ARG A 602 -25.66 -22.60 18.30
CA ARG A 602 -26.50 -22.14 17.18
C ARG A 602 -26.28 -20.66 16.88
N ILE A 603 -26.11 -20.34 15.59
CA ILE A 603 -25.96 -18.97 15.09
C ILE A 603 -26.93 -18.70 13.94
N THR A 604 -27.20 -17.42 13.67
CA THR A 604 -27.94 -16.95 12.50
C THR A 604 -27.02 -16.05 11.67
N VAL A 605 -26.88 -16.34 10.38
CA VAL A 605 -26.02 -15.61 9.45
C VAL A 605 -26.78 -15.23 8.18
N GLU A 606 -26.33 -14.18 7.51
CA GLU A 606 -26.89 -13.69 6.25
C GLU A 606 -25.85 -13.74 5.14
N ILE A 607 -26.24 -14.30 3.98
CA ILE A 607 -25.42 -14.44 2.76
C ILE A 607 -26.08 -13.79 1.54
#